data_AF-A0A1B6IT35-F1
#
_entry.id   AF-A0A1B6IT35-F1
#
_cell.length_a   1.000
_cell.length_b   1.000
_cell.length_c   1.000
_cell.angle_alpha   90.00
_cell.angle_beta   90.00
_cell.angle_gamma   90.00
#
_symmetry.space_group_name_H-M   'P 1'
#
loop_
_entity.id
_entity.type
_entity.pdbx_description
1 polymer ?
#
loop_
_entity_poly.entity_id
_entity_poly.type
_entity_poly.pdbx_seq_one_letter_code
_entity_poly.pdbx_strand_id
1 'polypeptide(L)'
;IFQFLLGLYFYLVSNGSDMSSYGWLPILSLVGYILCVTVGFAPIPWAVFAELFPSNVKALASSICASFAWFIAFILTKFFNNVTTELGAHVAFFIFAFFSLLALLFTIFVVPDTRGMTLQDILDMLNS
;
A
#
# COMPACT_ATOMS: atom_id res chain seq x y z
N ILE A 1 -2.70 9.10 -2.30
CA ILE A 1 -2.52 10.55 -2.57
C ILE A 1 -1.15 10.85 -3.16
N PHE A 2 -0.04 10.57 -2.44
CA PHE A 2 1.31 10.86 -2.96
C PHE A 2 1.65 10.16 -4.28
N GLN A 3 1.31 8.87 -4.42
CA GLN A 3 1.47 8.14 -5.70
C GLN A 3 0.65 8.74 -6.86
N PHE A 4 -0.53 9.28 -6.56
CA PHE A 4 -1.40 9.89 -7.57
C PHE A 4 -0.80 11.21 -8.09
N LEU A 5 -0.28 12.04 -7.18
CA LEU A 5 0.45 13.27 -7.54
C LEU A 5 1.68 12.97 -8.40
N LEU A 6 2.42 11.91 -8.05
CA LEU A 6 3.58 11.45 -8.83
C LEU A 6 3.18 10.96 -10.23
N GLY A 7 2.10 10.19 -10.35
CA GLY A 7 1.55 9.76 -11.64
C GLY A 7 1.08 10.92 -12.51
N LEU A 8 0.42 11.91 -11.90
CA LEU A 8 -0.02 13.13 -12.59
C LEU A 8 1.17 13.96 -13.10
N TYR A 9 2.23 14.08 -12.31
CA TYR A 9 3.47 14.75 -12.73
C TYR A 9 4.07 14.09 -13.98
N PHE A 10 4.26 12.76 -13.96
CA PHE A 10 4.79 12.04 -15.12
C PHE A 10 3.86 12.06 -16.33
N TYR A 11 2.54 12.11 -16.12
CA TYR A 11 1.56 12.24 -17.19
C TYR A 11 1.67 13.61 -17.90
N LEU A 12 1.81 14.69 -17.13
CA LEU A 12 1.97 16.04 -17.68
C LEU A 12 3.31 16.21 -18.41
N VAL A 13 4.40 15.63 -17.87
CA VAL A 13 5.70 15.54 -18.56
C VAL A 13 5.57 14.78 -19.88
N SER A 14 4.84 13.65 -19.88
CA SER A 14 4.64 12.82 -21.08
C SER A 14 3.83 13.54 -22.17
N ASN A 15 2.96 14.48 -21.81
CA ASN A 15 2.18 15.29 -22.74
C ASN A 15 2.92 16.54 -23.25
N GLY A 16 4.23 16.67 -22.96
CA GLY A 16 5.06 17.78 -23.45
C GLY A 16 4.97 19.06 -22.62
N SER A 17 4.45 18.99 -21.39
CA SER A 17 4.47 20.14 -20.47
C SER A 17 5.86 20.30 -19.84
N ASP A 18 6.43 21.51 -19.92
CA ASP A 18 7.72 21.82 -19.30
C ASP A 18 7.60 21.88 -17.77
N MET A 19 7.82 20.73 -17.12
CA MET A 19 7.81 20.58 -15.66
C MET A 19 9.20 20.74 -15.03
N SER A 20 10.18 21.24 -15.78
CA SER A 20 11.58 21.40 -15.37
C SER A 20 11.74 22.20 -14.08
N SER A 21 10.86 23.18 -13.82
CA SER A 21 10.84 23.97 -12.58
C SER A 21 10.28 23.19 -11.36
N TYR A 22 9.52 22.13 -11.59
CA TYR A 22 8.83 21.33 -10.57
C TYR A 22 9.49 19.96 -10.29
N GLY A 23 10.77 19.78 -10.66
CA GLY A 23 11.51 18.53 -10.44
C GLY A 23 11.61 18.08 -8.97
N TRP A 24 11.33 18.96 -8.01
CA TRP A 24 11.25 18.64 -6.58
C TRP A 24 9.95 17.90 -6.19
N LEU A 25 8.87 18.10 -6.95
CA LEU A 25 7.54 17.54 -6.68
C LEU A 25 7.51 15.99 -6.68
N PRO A 26 8.13 15.29 -7.66
CA PRO A 26 8.17 13.84 -7.63
C PRO A 26 8.98 13.29 -6.44
N ILE A 27 10.06 13.97 -6.06
CA ILE A 27 10.89 13.59 -4.90
C ILE A 27 10.10 13.74 -3.61
N LEU A 28 9.45 14.90 -3.42
CA LEU A 28 8.61 15.13 -2.24
C LEU A 28 7.46 14.12 -2.14
N SER A 29 6.84 13.81 -3.27
CA SER A 29 5.76 12.81 -3.34
C SER A 29 6.27 11.42 -2.93
N LEU A 30 7.43 10.99 -3.43
CA LEU A 30 8.01 9.71 -3.07
C LEU A 30 8.37 9.65 -1.57
N VAL A 31 8.99 10.70 -1.03
CA VAL A 31 9.35 10.78 0.39
C VAL A 31 8.09 10.77 1.27
N GLY A 32 7.07 11.56 0.93
CA GLY A 32 5.80 11.58 1.64
C GLY A 32 5.10 10.22 1.64
N TYR A 33 5.13 9.50 0.51
CA TYR A 33 4.65 8.12 0.43
C TYR A 33 5.40 7.19 1.39
N ILE A 34 6.73 7.22 1.38
CA ILE A 34 7.57 6.37 2.23
C ILE A 34 7.24 6.63 3.71
N LEU A 35 7.16 7.90 4.12
CA LEU A 35 6.81 8.27 5.50
C LEU A 35 5.41 7.78 5.90
N CYS A 36 4.41 7.90 5.03
CA CYS A 36 3.08 7.37 5.31
C CYS A 36 3.06 5.84 5.45
N VAL A 37 3.79 5.13 4.59
CA VAL A 37 3.86 3.66 4.63
C VAL A 37 4.56 3.20 5.90
N THR A 38 5.67 3.84 6.30
CA THR A 38 6.43 3.45 7.50
C THR A 38 5.69 3.75 8.79
N VAL A 39 4.97 4.88 8.87
CA VAL A 39 4.24 5.28 10.08
C VAL A 39 2.90 4.56 10.22
N GLY A 40 2.16 4.40 9.13
CA GLY A 40 0.80 3.84 9.16
C GLY A 40 0.72 2.38 8.73
N PHE A 41 1.16 2.10 7.50
CA PHE A 41 0.81 0.83 6.84
C PHE A 41 1.68 -0.37 7.27
N ALA A 42 2.90 -0.12 7.75
CA ALA A 42 3.78 -1.18 8.23
C ALA A 42 3.46 -1.67 9.66
N PRO A 43 3.31 -0.78 10.68
CA PRO A 43 3.12 -1.23 12.06
C PRO A 43 1.67 -1.63 12.38
N ILE A 44 0.67 -0.98 11.80
CA ILE A 44 -0.74 -1.18 12.20
C ILE A 44 -1.25 -2.57 11.81
N PRO A 45 -1.13 -3.04 10.54
CA PRO A 45 -1.59 -4.37 10.18
C PRO A 45 -0.81 -5.46 10.92
N TRP A 46 0.50 -5.29 11.11
CA TRP A 46 1.31 -6.26 11.84
C TRP A 46 0.90 -6.35 13.32
N ALA A 47 0.63 -5.23 13.98
CA ALA A 47 0.11 -5.21 15.35
C ALA A 47 -1.27 -5.90 15.44
N VAL A 48 -2.18 -5.58 14.52
CA VAL A 48 -3.52 -6.20 14.45
C VAL A 48 -3.42 -7.71 14.17
N PHE A 49 -2.58 -8.14 13.22
CA PHE A 49 -2.27 -9.57 13.00
C PHE A 49 -1.65 -10.21 14.25
N ALA A 50 -0.90 -9.46 15.04
CA ALA A 50 -0.32 -9.95 16.27
C ALA A 50 -1.33 -10.13 17.40
N GLU A 51 -2.41 -9.35 17.39
CA GLU A 51 -3.50 -9.40 18.36
C GLU A 51 -4.62 -10.37 17.93
N LEU A 52 -4.87 -10.57 16.64
CA LEU A 52 -5.98 -11.43 16.18
C LEU A 52 -5.69 -12.93 16.26
N PHE A 53 -4.43 -13.36 16.16
CA PHE A 53 -4.11 -14.79 16.01
C PHE A 53 -3.45 -15.38 17.27
N PRO A 54 -3.98 -16.49 17.81
CA PRO A 54 -3.29 -17.23 18.86
C PRO A 54 -1.93 -17.74 18.35
N SER A 55 -0.97 -17.85 19.28
CA SER A 55 0.46 -18.09 18.97
C SER A 55 0.73 -19.35 18.13
N ASN A 56 -0.18 -20.32 18.16
CA ASN A 56 -0.12 -21.56 17.39
C ASN A 56 -0.40 -21.40 15.88
N VAL A 57 -1.21 -20.41 15.47
CA VAL A 57 -1.57 -20.18 14.05
C VAL A 57 -0.95 -18.90 13.48
N LYS A 58 -0.48 -17.99 14.33
CA LYS A 58 0.18 -16.74 13.95
C LYS A 58 1.31 -16.93 12.94
N ALA A 59 2.18 -17.92 13.13
CA ALA A 59 3.31 -18.18 12.23
C ALA A 59 2.85 -18.65 10.84
N LEU A 60 1.79 -19.45 10.77
CA LEU A 60 1.25 -19.96 9.52
C LEU A 60 0.45 -18.88 8.77
N ALA A 61 -0.34 -18.09 9.47
CA ALA A 61 -1.06 -16.95 8.88
C ALA A 61 -0.09 -15.87 8.34
N SER A 62 0.92 -15.50 9.13
CA SER A 62 1.89 -14.48 8.72
C SER A 62 2.74 -14.93 7.53
N SER A 63 3.14 -16.21 7.46
CA SER A 63 3.88 -16.75 6.33
C SER A 63 3.04 -16.79 5.05
N ILE A 64 1.76 -17.18 5.11
CA ILE A 64 0.87 -17.14 3.94
C ILE A 64 0.68 -15.70 3.45
N CYS A 65 0.42 -14.75 4.35
CA CYS A 65 0.30 -13.34 4.00
C CYS A 65 1.60 -12.79 3.40
N ALA A 66 2.75 -13.11 3.99
CA ALA A 66 4.05 -12.71 3.46
C ALA A 66 4.28 -13.31 2.07
N SER A 67 4.06 -14.61 1.87
CA SER A 67 4.18 -15.27 0.57
C SER A 67 3.29 -14.63 -0.48
N PHE A 68 2.04 -14.30 -0.13
CA PHE A 68 1.12 -13.63 -1.05
C PHE A 68 1.57 -12.20 -1.39
N ALA A 69 2.04 -11.44 -0.40
CA ALA A 69 2.59 -10.10 -0.60
C ALA A 69 3.83 -10.12 -1.51
N TRP A 70 4.76 -11.06 -1.28
CA TRP A 70 5.94 -11.26 -2.12
C TRP A 70 5.59 -11.74 -3.52
N PHE A 71 4.56 -12.57 -3.66
CA PHE A 71 4.06 -13.01 -4.97
C PHE A 71 3.49 -11.84 -5.78
N ILE A 72 2.69 -10.98 -5.16
CA ILE A 72 2.19 -9.75 -5.80
C ILE A 72 3.37 -8.83 -6.15
N ALA A 73 4.35 -8.65 -5.26
CA ALA A 73 5.54 -7.85 -5.52
C ALA A 73 6.36 -8.39 -6.70
N PHE A 74 6.46 -9.71 -6.84
CA PHE A 74 7.10 -10.35 -7.98
C PHE A 74 6.37 -10.08 -9.29
N ILE A 75 5.04 -10.24 -9.31
CA ILE A 75 4.21 -9.91 -10.48
C ILE A 75 4.41 -8.45 -10.85
N LEU A 76 4.26 -7.53 -9.89
CA LEU A 76 4.45 -6.10 -10.11
C LEU A 76 5.83 -5.83 -10.70
N THR A 77 6.90 -6.36 -10.12
CA THR A 77 8.28 -6.13 -10.60
C THR A 77 8.48 -6.66 -12.03
N LYS A 78 7.93 -7.84 -12.32
CA LYS A 78 8.04 -8.47 -13.65
C LYS A 78 7.30 -7.68 -14.72
N PHE A 79 6.10 -7.19 -14.42
CA PHE A 79 5.30 -6.41 -15.36
C PHE A 79 5.66 -4.92 -15.36
N PHE A 80 6.31 -4.40 -14.32
CA PHE A 80 6.64 -2.99 -14.19
C PHE A 80 7.46 -2.49 -15.39
N ASN A 81 8.53 -3.21 -15.77
CA ASN A 81 9.36 -2.80 -16.89
C ASN A 81 8.54 -2.71 -18.19
N ASN A 82 7.77 -3.75 -18.51
CA ASN A 82 6.88 -3.79 -19.68
C ASN A 82 5.85 -2.65 -19.68
N VAL A 83 5.24 -2.36 -18.53
CA VAL A 83 4.26 -1.27 -18.42
C VAL A 83 4.94 0.08 -18.60
N THR A 84 6.12 0.28 -18.01
CA THR A 84 6.83 1.56 -18.13
C THR A 84 7.35 1.84 -19.53
N THR A 85 7.74 0.81 -20.29
CA THR A 85 8.28 0.96 -21.66
C THR A 85 7.19 1.09 -22.71
N GLU A 86 6.10 0.32 -22.60
CA GLU A 86 5.01 0.31 -23.60
C GLU A 86 3.94 1.38 -23.32
N LEU A 87 3.59 1.58 -22.05
CA LEU A 87 2.45 2.43 -21.63
C LEU A 87 2.90 3.72 -20.94
N GLY A 88 4.18 3.84 -20.61
CA GLY A 88 4.75 4.99 -19.92
C GLY A 88 4.68 4.89 -18.39
N ALA A 89 5.63 5.55 -17.71
CA ALA A 89 5.79 5.48 -16.26
C ALA A 89 4.56 5.97 -15.47
N HIS A 90 3.79 6.90 -16.04
CA HIS A 90 2.59 7.45 -15.42
C HIS A 90 1.50 6.39 -15.17
N VAL A 91 1.34 5.42 -16.08
CA VAL A 91 0.37 4.33 -15.92
C VAL A 91 0.72 3.43 -14.73
N ALA A 92 2.01 3.10 -14.57
CA ALA A 92 2.45 2.29 -13.43
C ALA A 92 2.16 2.98 -12.08
N PHE A 93 2.41 4.30 -11.99
CA PHE A 93 2.10 5.06 -10.78
C PHE A 93 0.60 5.19 -10.50
N PHE A 94 -0.24 5.30 -11.53
CA PHE A 94 -1.69 5.29 -11.34
C PHE A 94 -2.21 3.94 -10.87
N ILE A 95 -1.67 2.83 -11.38
CA ILE A 95 -1.99 1.49 -10.87
C ILE A 95 -1.63 1.38 -9.39
N PHE A 96 -0.43 1.83 -8.99
CA PHE A 96 -0.06 1.85 -7.58
C PHE A 96 -0.95 2.77 -6.73
N ALA A 97 -1.35 3.92 -7.26
CA ALA A 97 -2.29 4.82 -6.58
C ALA A 97 -3.65 4.16 -6.36
N PHE A 98 -4.16 3.43 -7.36
CA PHE A 98 -5.42 2.70 -7.30
C PHE A 98 -5.37 1.58 -6.24
N PHE A 99 -4.35 0.73 -6.26
CA PHE A 99 -4.19 -0.32 -5.25
C PHE A 99 -3.99 0.25 -3.84
N SER A 100 -3.26 1.35 -3.71
CA SER A 100 -3.11 2.04 -2.42
C SER A 100 -4.43 2.59 -1.90
N LEU A 101 -5.29 3.15 -2.78
CA LEU A 101 -6.62 3.59 -2.40
C LEU A 101 -7.51 2.40 -1.99
N LEU A 102 -7.48 1.31 -2.76
CA LEU A 102 -8.25 0.11 -2.44
C LEU A 102 -7.83 -0.48 -1.09
N ALA A 103 -6.53 -0.52 -0.82
CA ALA A 103 -5.99 -0.94 0.48
C ALA A 103 -6.46 -0.02 1.62
N LEU A 104 -6.47 1.30 1.40
CA LEU A 104 -6.98 2.26 2.37
C LEU A 104 -8.48 2.07 2.64
N LEU A 105 -9.29 1.88 1.60
CA LEU A 105 -10.72 1.61 1.75
C LEU A 105 -10.95 0.28 2.49
N PHE A 106 -10.20 -0.76 2.14
CA PHE A 106 -10.25 -2.03 2.85
C PHE A 106 -9.90 -1.85 4.33
N THR A 107 -8.84 -1.10 4.66
CA THR A 107 -8.49 -0.81 6.05
C THR A 107 -9.60 -0.05 6.78
N ILE A 108 -10.22 0.95 6.16
CA ILE A 108 -11.29 1.74 6.81
C ILE A 108 -12.57 0.93 7.02
N PHE A 109 -12.96 0.09 6.06
CA PHE A 109 -14.25 -0.61 6.11
C PHE A 109 -14.19 -2.00 6.71
N VAL A 110 -13.06 -2.71 6.59
CA VAL A 110 -12.93 -4.12 6.96
C VAL A 110 -12.12 -4.31 8.23
N VAL A 111 -11.18 -3.40 8.54
CA VAL A 111 -10.39 -3.50 9.78
C VAL A 111 -11.13 -2.70 10.86
N PRO A 112 -11.78 -3.36 11.84
CA PRO A 112 -12.38 -2.65 12.96
C PRO A 112 -11.28 -1.96 13.77
N ASP A 113 -11.62 -0.83 14.40
CA ASP A 113 -10.68 -0.13 15.28
C ASP A 113 -10.45 -0.98 16.55
N THR A 114 -9.33 -1.70 16.61
CA THR A 114 -8.99 -2.58 17.75
C THR A 114 -8.32 -1.82 18.89
N ARG A 115 -8.17 -0.48 18.80
CA ARG A 115 -7.44 0.31 19.80
C ARG A 115 -8.10 0.21 21.18
N GLY A 116 -7.37 -0.38 22.13
CA GLY A 116 -7.77 -0.45 23.54
C GLY A 116 -8.75 -1.58 23.87
N MET A 117 -9.02 -2.49 22.93
CA MET A 117 -9.84 -3.67 23.16
C MET A 117 -8.99 -4.83 23.68
N THR A 118 -9.55 -5.67 24.55
CA THR A 118 -8.86 -6.91 24.95
C THR A 118 -8.99 -7.96 23.84
N LEU A 119 -8.06 -8.92 23.82
CA LEU A 119 -8.10 -10.07 22.89
C LEU A 119 -9.47 -10.78 22.91
N GLN A 120 -10.07 -10.86 24.10
CA GLN A 120 -11.36 -11.53 24.30
C GLN A 120 -12.51 -10.75 23.66
N ASP A 121 -12.50 -9.41 23.78
CA ASP A 121 -13.53 -8.55 23.15
C ASP A 121 -13.48 -8.61 21.63
N ILE A 122 -12.27 -8.72 21.04
CA ILE A 122 -12.08 -8.86 19.59
C ILE A 122 -12.61 -10.23 19.12
N LEU A 123 -12.33 -11.30 19.87
CA LEU A 123 -12.80 -12.66 19.55
C LEU A 123 -14.32 -12.80 19.69
N ASP A 124 -14.93 -12.14 20.68
CA ASP A 124 -16.38 -12.14 20.88
C ASP A 124 -17.10 -11.35 19.78
N MET A 125 -16.53 -10.23 19.31
CA MET A 125 -17.09 -9.45 18.19
C MET A 125 -17.03 -10.20 16.84
N LEU A 126 -16.04 -11.08 16.66
CA LEU A 126 -15.90 -11.90 15.44
C LEU A 126 -16.74 -13.18 15.46
N ASN A 127 -17.15 -13.65 16.64
CA ASN A 127 -17.97 -14.86 16.83
C ASN A 127 -19.48 -14.58 16.95
N SER A 128 -19.91 -13.31 16.93
CA SER A 128 -21.32 -12.90 16.93
C SER A 128 -21.86 -12.67 15.52
#